data_AF-A0A9X6TGC4-F1
#
_entry.id   AF-A0A9X6TGC4-F1
#
_cell.length_a   1.000
_cell.length_b   1.000
_cell.length_c   1.000
_cell.angle_alpha   90.00
_cell.angle_beta   90.00
_cell.angle_gamma   90.00
#
_symmetry.space_group_name_H-M   'P 1'
#
loop_
_entity.id
_entity.type
_entity.pdbx_description
1 polymer ?
#
loop_
_entity_poly.entity_id
_entity_poly.type
_entity_poly.pdbx_seq_one_letter_code
_entity_poly.pdbx_strand_id
1 'polypeptide(L)' 'MKVYVLTRETFTYCGDCEVISAVNIEGVFARDLDANLALLDSKGDEFDCFYIEEKELVE' A
#
# COMPACT_ATOMS: atom_id res chain seq x y z
N MET A 1 -0.95 20.09 0.46
CA MET A 1 -1.74 19.42 1.54
C MET A 1 -1.12 18.05 1.81
N LYS A 2 -0.99 17.56 3.04
CA LYS A 2 -0.46 16.20 3.28
C LYS A 2 -1.56 15.16 3.10
N VAL A 3 -1.22 14.03 2.49
CA VAL A 3 -2.10 12.87 2.33
C VAL A 3 -1.33 11.58 2.69
N TYR A 4 -2.08 10.55 3.05
CA TYR A 4 -1.57 9.23 3.41
C TYR A 4 -2.02 8.25 2.33
N VAL A 5 -1.08 7.62 1.65
CA VAL A 5 -1.35 6.71 0.53
C VAL A 5 -1.15 5.28 1.02
N LEU A 6 -2.21 4.48 0.96
CA LEU A 6 -2.15 3.05 1.23
C LEU A 6 -1.79 2.33 -0.09
N THR A 7 -0.64 1.68 -0.09
CA THR A 7 -0.12 0.93 -1.24
C THR A 7 -0.15 -0.56 -0.94
N ARG A 8 -0.55 -1.36 -1.92
CA ARG A 8 -0.38 -2.81 -1.96
C ARG A 8 0.66 -3.18 -2.99
N GLU A 9 1.67 -3.93 -2.57
CA GLU A 9 2.61 -4.59 -3.47
C GLU A 9 2.33 -6.09 -3.47
N THR A 10 2.22 -6.68 -4.66
CA THR A 10 2.06 -8.12 -4.83
C THR A 10 3.35 -8.70 -5.37
N PHE A 11 3.90 -9.69 -4.69
CA PHE A 11 5.15 -10.35 -5.06
C PHE A 11 4.90 -11.62 -5.89
N THR A 12 5.87 -11.99 -6.70
CA THR A 12 5.94 -13.29 -7.37
C THR A 12 7.36 -13.82 -7.32
N TYR A 13 7.52 -15.12 -7.50
CA TYR A 13 8.84 -15.78 -7.47
C TYR A 13 9.31 -16.10 -8.89
N CYS A 14 10.46 -15.56 -9.26
CA CYS A 14 11.19 -15.92 -10.47
C CYS A 14 12.36 -16.82 -10.09
N GLY A 15 12.10 -18.12 -9.93
CA GLY A 15 13.06 -19.05 -9.32
C GLY A 15 13.12 -18.81 -7.82
N ASP A 16 14.33 -18.62 -7.28
CA ASP A 16 14.56 -18.34 -5.86
C ASP A 16 14.53 -16.83 -5.52
N CYS A 17 14.22 -15.97 -6.51
CA CYS A 17 14.18 -14.52 -6.34
C CYS A 17 12.73 -14.02 -6.25
N GLU A 18 12.42 -13.34 -5.15
CA GLU A 18 11.16 -12.59 -4.98
C GLU A 18 11.23 -11.27 -5.76
N VAL A 19 10.21 -11.00 -6.58
CA VAL A 19 10.11 -9.79 -7.41
C VAL A 19 8.73 -9.17 -7.29
N ILE A 20 8.66 -7.84 -7.27
CA ILE A 20 7.39 -7.10 -7.26
C ILE A 20 6.72 -7.29 -8.63
N SER A 21 5.54 -7.91 -8.62
CA SER A 21 4.73 -8.15 -9.82
C SER A 21 3.72 -7.03 -10.09
N ALA A 22 3.18 -6.42 -9.04
CA ALA A 22 2.21 -5.35 -9.13
C ALA A 22 2.34 -4.39 -7.95
N VAL A 23 2.04 -3.11 -8.20
CA VAL A 23 1.94 -2.05 -7.19
C VAL A 23 0.62 -1.32 -7.43
N ASN A 24 -0.26 -1.32 -6.43
CA ASN A 24 -1.58 -0.72 -6.49
C ASN A 24 -1.77 0.29 -5.36
N ILE A 25 -2.43 1.41 -5.67
CA ILE A 25 -2.90 2.36 -4.65
C ILE A 25 -4.30 1.91 -4.23
N GLU A 26 -4.42 1.41 -3.01
CA GLU A 26 -5.69 0.93 -2.44
C GLU A 26 -6.51 2.09 -1.84
N GLY A 27 -5.85 3.19 -1.45
CA GLY A 27 -6.54 4.36 -0.93
C GLY A 27 -5.65 5.59 -0.74
N VAL A 28 -6.28 6.76 -0.75
CA VAL A 28 -5.64 8.04 -0.43
C VAL A 28 -6.49 8.73 0.62
N PHE A 29 -5.87 9.07 1.75
CA PHE A 29 -6.56 9.58 2.93
C PHE A 29 -6.02 10.93 3.35
N ALA A 30 -6.89 11.82 3.81
CA ALA A 30 -6.50 13.13 4.36
C ALA A 30 -6.04 13.06 5.83
N ARG A 31 -6.34 11.94 6.53
CA ARG A 31 -6.04 11.74 7.95
C ARG A 31 -5.30 10.42 8.15
N ASP A 32 -4.26 10.46 8.98
CA ASP A 32 -3.45 9.29 9.35
C ASP A 32 -4.30 8.17 9.97
N LEU A 33 -5.21 8.53 10.88
CA LEU A 33 -6.09 7.55 11.54
C LEU A 33 -6.94 6.76 10.53
N ASP A 34 -7.47 7.41 9.49
CA ASP A 34 -8.30 6.74 8.49
C ASP A 34 -7.45 5.76 7.66
N ALA A 35 -6.23 6.16 7.31
CA ALA A 35 -5.29 5.28 6.59
C ALA A 35 -4.90 4.05 7.43
N ASN A 36 -4.62 4.24 8.72
CA ASN A 36 -4.29 3.13 9.63
C ASN A 36 -5.47 2.17 9.83
N LEU A 37 -6.70 2.70 9.93
CA LEU A 37 -7.89 1.86 10.01
C LEU A 37 -8.10 1.06 8.71
N ALA A 38 -7.87 1.68 7.55
CA ALA A 38 -7.91 0.98 6.26
C ALA A 38 -6.84 -0.10 6.16
N LEU A 39 -5.60 0.17 6.60
CA LEU A 39 -4.53 -0.81 6.66
C LEU A 39 -4.87 -2.02 7.55
N LEU A 40 -5.53 -1.79 8.70
CA LEU A 40 -5.98 -2.86 9.58
C LEU A 40 -7.09 -3.72 8.98
N ASP A 41 -7.92 -3.14 8.10
CA ASP A 41 -8.99 -3.86 7.39
C ASP A 41 -8.52 -4.51 6.08
N SER A 42 -7.35 -4.12 5.57
CA SER A 42 -6.76 -4.68 4.34
C SER A 42 -6.65 -6.20 4.41
N LYS A 43 -7.13 -6.86 3.36
CA LYS A 43 -6.99 -8.30 3.15
C LYS A 43 -6.24 -8.52 1.85
N GLY A 44 -5.24 -9.36 1.90
CA GLY A 44 -4.50 -9.83 0.73
C GLY A 44 -4.14 -11.30 0.89
N ASP A 45 -3.50 -11.83 -0.14
CA ASP A 45 -2.98 -13.18 -0.12
C ASP A 45 -1.56 -13.21 0.47
N GLU A 46 -0.96 -14.40 0.58
CA GLU A 46 0.37 -14.59 1.22
C GLU A 46 1.50 -13.81 0.54
N PHE A 47 1.28 -13.31 -0.67
CA PHE A 47 2.23 -12.54 -1.46
C PHE A 47 1.93 -11.04 -1.48
N ASP A 48 0.97 -10.55 -0.70
CA ASP A 48 0.64 -9.13 -0.63
C ASP A 48 1.29 -8.47 0.59
N CYS A 49 1.94 -7.32 0.36
CA CYS A 49 2.40 -6.41 1.41
C CYS A 49 1.65 -5.08 1.31
N PHE A 50 1.15 -4.60 2.45
CA PHE A 50 0.45 -3.33 2.56
C PHE A 50 1.23 -2.36 3.43
N TYR A 51 1.36 -1.11 2.98
CA TYR A 51 2.00 -0.05 3.77
C TYR A 51 1.43 1.31 3.45
N ILE A 52 1.63 2.26 4.37
CA ILE A 52 1.20 3.65 4.23
C ILE A 52 2.44 4.54 4.03
N GLU A 53 2.38 5.41 3.02
CA GLU A 53 3.34 6.50 2.85
C GLU A 53 2.68 7.86 3.05
N GLU A 54 3.34 8.76 3.79
CA GLU A 54 2.96 10.17 3.83
C GLU A 54 3.51 10.88 2.58
N LYS A 55 2.64 11.55 1.82
CA LYS A 55 2.99 12.31 0.61
C LYS A 55 2.44 13.73 0.69
N GLU A 56 3.11 14.65 0.01
CA GLU A 56 2.57 15.99 -0.23
C GLU A 56 1.74 15.98 -1.52
N LEU A 57 0.48 16.39 -1.42
CA LEU A 57 -0.40 16.61 -2.55
C LEU A 57 0.11 17.84 -3.30
N VAL A 58 0.62 17.59 -4.51
CA VAL A 58 1.01 18.62 -5.48
C VAL A 58 -0.23 18.98 -6.29
N GLU A 59 -0.54 20.28 -6.34
CA GLU A 59 -1.63 20.85 -7.14
C GLU A 59 -1.29 20.90 -8.64
#